data_AF-D7DB22-F1
#
_entry.id   AF-D7DB22-F1
#
_cell.length_a   1.000
_cell.length_b   1.000
_cell.length_c   1.000
_cell.angle_alpha   90.00
_cell.angle_beta   90.00
_cell.angle_gamma   90.00
#
_symmetry.space_group_name_H-M   'P 1'
#
loop_
_entity.id
_entity.type
_entity.pdbx_description
1 polymer ?
#
loop_
_entity_poly.entity_id
_entity_poly.type
_entity_poly.pdbx_seq_one_letter_code
_entity_poly.pdbx_strand_id
1 'polypeptide(L)'
;MRMSLYDLVVDNIVDIIHNIDLEKLKLLLEQEFIDEYKSNNCAEDLYNDIMKRGNGIFLYSIRDSIFLELLVYNGVITNIGPGKLEINEKEDVKNMLRSLNNPCIITVYRVKQPTYRFINKYLCGIKIMDQLHIEMFGLMDNLILAIIRGDLKNLKNLAEKLYEHTEKKHFKTEEDLMLQTKYNKHYKEDYKIHITWHKDFLKIISEIKKNAEKKDYISLLENLLMIFHTYFDKYLEEADAKLAKYLKSLGNIS
;
A
#
# COMPACT_ATOMS: atom_id res chain seq x y z
N MET A 1 4.84 -35.60 6.03
CA MET A 1 5.77 -35.17 4.97
C MET A 1 6.19 -33.74 5.33
N ARG A 2 7.49 -33.43 5.49
CA ARG A 2 7.92 -32.04 5.72
C ARG A 2 7.70 -31.29 4.40
N MET A 3 6.88 -30.24 4.42
CA MET A 3 6.79 -29.32 3.28
C MET A 3 8.17 -28.70 3.05
N SER A 4 8.58 -28.63 1.80
CA SER A 4 9.76 -27.89 1.36
C SER A 4 9.39 -26.46 0.97
N LEU A 5 10.39 -25.59 0.77
CA LEU A 5 10.17 -24.25 0.18
C LEU A 5 9.45 -24.33 -1.18
N TYR A 6 9.67 -25.42 -1.91
CA TYR A 6 9.07 -25.65 -3.22
C TYR A 6 7.58 -25.96 -3.11
N ASP A 7 7.17 -26.72 -2.10
CA ASP A 7 5.76 -27.04 -1.86
C ASP A 7 4.99 -25.78 -1.45
N LEU A 8 5.61 -24.92 -0.65
CA LEU A 8 5.06 -23.61 -0.27
C LEU A 8 4.74 -22.75 -1.51
N VAL A 9 5.60 -22.82 -2.53
CA VAL A 9 5.45 -22.10 -3.80
C VAL A 9 4.35 -22.67 -4.68
N VAL A 10 4.22 -24.01 -4.78
CA VAL A 10 3.15 -24.67 -5.57
C VAL A 10 1.79 -24.23 -5.07
N ASP A 11 1.61 -24.31 -3.76
CA ASP A 11 0.30 -24.19 -3.15
C ASP A 11 -0.14 -22.73 -3.05
N ASN A 12 0.80 -21.78 -3.04
CA ASN A 12 0.50 -20.42 -2.59
C ASN A 12 0.99 -19.27 -3.49
N ILE A 13 1.68 -19.52 -4.61
CA ILE A 13 1.87 -18.45 -5.60
C ILE A 13 0.50 -18.04 -6.16
N VAL A 14 0.13 -16.79 -5.91
CA VAL A 14 -1.04 -16.13 -6.47
C VAL A 14 -0.64 -15.37 -7.73
N ASP A 15 -1.56 -15.21 -8.66
CA ASP A 15 -1.47 -14.52 -9.98
C ASP A 15 -0.86 -13.09 -9.97
N ILE A 16 -0.42 -12.59 -8.82
CA ILE A 16 0.19 -11.28 -8.60
C ILE A 16 1.59 -11.17 -9.18
N ILE A 17 2.41 -12.22 -9.05
CA ILE A 17 3.86 -12.19 -9.38
C ILE A 17 4.09 -11.67 -10.80
N HIS A 18 3.17 -11.97 -11.72
CA HIS A 18 3.27 -11.59 -13.13
C HIS A 18 2.73 -10.20 -13.43
N ASN A 19 1.89 -9.65 -12.55
CA ASN A 19 1.09 -8.48 -12.82
C ASN A 19 1.52 -7.24 -12.02
N ILE A 20 2.32 -7.43 -10.96
CA ILE A 20 2.67 -6.36 -10.02
C ILE A 20 4.18 -6.40 -9.76
N ASP A 21 4.86 -5.38 -10.27
CA ASP A 21 6.28 -5.15 -10.04
C ASP A 21 6.56 -4.91 -8.54
N LEU A 22 7.39 -5.77 -7.94
CA LEU A 22 7.77 -5.67 -6.53
C LEU A 22 8.48 -4.34 -6.24
N GLU A 23 9.25 -3.79 -7.17
CA GLU A 23 9.93 -2.49 -6.96
C GLU A 23 8.90 -1.36 -6.82
N LYS A 24 7.88 -1.33 -7.67
CA LYS A 24 6.78 -0.36 -7.55
C LYS A 24 5.99 -0.58 -6.27
N LEU A 25 5.72 -1.82 -5.90
CA LEU A 25 4.99 -2.15 -4.68
C LEU A 25 5.78 -1.70 -3.44
N LYS A 26 7.10 -1.94 -3.40
CA LYS A 26 8.01 -1.54 -2.31
C LYS A 26 7.97 -0.04 -2.01
N LEU A 27 7.71 0.82 -3.01
CA LEU A 27 7.54 2.26 -2.81
C LEU A 27 6.33 2.61 -1.94
N LEU A 28 5.32 1.73 -1.88
CA LEU A 28 4.16 1.85 -1.00
C LEU A 28 4.40 1.23 0.39
N LEU A 29 5.49 0.47 0.57
CA LEU A 29 5.72 -0.29 1.80
C LEU A 29 6.68 0.43 2.74
N GLU A 30 6.32 0.51 4.01
CA GLU A 30 7.26 0.89 5.05
C GLU A 30 7.99 -0.35 5.56
N GLN A 31 9.32 -0.36 5.46
CA GLN A 31 10.17 -1.50 5.77
C GLN A 31 10.95 -1.25 7.05
N GLU A 32 10.88 -2.19 7.99
CA GLU A 32 11.62 -2.18 9.24
C GLU A 32 12.61 -3.35 9.21
N PHE A 33 13.91 -3.06 9.25
CA PHE A 33 14.94 -4.09 9.33
C PHE A 33 14.76 -4.93 10.60
N ILE A 34 14.83 -6.25 10.45
CA ILE A 34 14.70 -7.19 11.57
C ILE A 34 16.02 -7.93 11.82
N ASP A 35 16.60 -8.52 10.78
CA ASP A 35 17.77 -9.40 10.94
C ASP A 35 18.56 -9.54 9.62
N GLU A 36 19.82 -9.95 9.73
CA GLU A 36 20.67 -10.37 8.63
C GLU A 36 21.57 -11.53 9.07
N TYR A 37 21.56 -12.62 8.31
CA TYR A 37 22.35 -13.80 8.62
C TYR A 37 22.93 -14.46 7.37
N LYS A 38 24.10 -15.08 7.53
CA LYS A 38 24.73 -15.91 6.52
C LYS A 38 24.23 -17.34 6.64
N SER A 39 23.71 -17.89 5.55
CA SER A 39 23.26 -19.28 5.47
C SER A 39 24.22 -20.11 4.63
N ASN A 40 24.48 -21.34 5.09
CA ASN A 40 25.20 -22.36 4.31
C ASN A 40 24.24 -23.31 3.58
N ASN A 41 22.93 -23.19 3.81
CA ASN A 41 21.87 -23.93 3.16
C ASN A 41 20.66 -23.02 2.94
N CYS A 42 20.78 -22.15 1.95
CA CYS A 42 19.92 -20.99 1.75
C CYS A 42 18.45 -21.32 1.65
N ALA A 43 18.10 -22.31 0.83
CA ALA A 43 16.70 -22.68 0.64
C ALA A 43 16.06 -23.25 1.92
N GLU A 44 16.80 -24.07 2.68
CA GLU A 44 16.27 -24.68 3.91
C GLU A 44 16.17 -23.65 5.05
N ASP A 45 17.20 -22.83 5.24
CA ASP A 45 17.18 -21.80 6.29
C ASP A 45 16.13 -20.73 6.00
N LEU A 46 15.97 -20.32 4.73
CA LEU A 46 14.92 -19.40 4.31
C LEU A 46 13.52 -19.97 4.56
N TYR A 47 13.28 -21.24 4.22
CA TYR A 47 12.01 -21.91 4.51
C TYR A 47 11.71 -21.93 6.00
N ASN A 48 12.68 -22.36 6.80
CA ASN A 48 12.52 -22.44 8.25
C ASN A 48 12.22 -21.07 8.85
N ASP A 49 12.87 -20.00 8.37
CA ASP A 49 12.62 -18.64 8.85
C ASP A 49 11.23 -18.12 8.44
N ILE A 50 10.83 -18.33 7.18
CA ILE A 50 9.46 -18.00 6.70
C ILE A 50 8.40 -18.67 7.57
N MET A 51 8.55 -19.97 7.84
CA MET A 51 7.59 -20.73 8.65
C MET A 51 7.60 -20.32 10.12
N LYS A 52 8.78 -19.96 10.67
CA LYS A 52 8.93 -19.55 12.07
C LYS A 52 8.30 -18.19 12.35
N ARG A 53 8.42 -17.23 11.42
CA ARG A 53 7.92 -15.85 11.62
C ARG A 53 6.39 -15.76 11.62
N GLY A 54 5.69 -16.77 11.08
CA GLY A 54 4.24 -16.90 11.19
C GLY A 54 3.48 -15.75 10.52
N ASN A 55 2.66 -15.03 11.30
CA ASN A 55 1.75 -13.99 10.79
C ASN A 55 2.45 -12.64 10.60
N GLY A 56 2.24 -12.02 9.44
CA GLY A 56 2.79 -10.71 9.10
C GLY A 56 3.09 -10.57 7.60
N ILE A 57 3.63 -9.41 7.22
CA ILE A 57 4.19 -9.17 5.90
C ILE A 57 5.70 -8.98 6.07
N PHE A 58 6.48 -9.71 5.30
CA PHE A 58 7.94 -9.69 5.36
C PHE A 58 8.51 -9.55 3.95
N LEU A 59 9.58 -8.76 3.84
CA LEU A 59 10.40 -8.72 2.64
C LEU A 59 11.73 -9.41 2.97
N TYR A 60 12.04 -10.47 2.25
CA TYR A 60 13.33 -11.14 2.32
C TYR A 60 14.17 -10.63 1.17
N SER A 61 15.42 -10.27 1.44
CA SER A 61 16.42 -9.93 0.44
C SER A 61 17.57 -10.92 0.57
N ILE A 62 17.79 -11.68 -0.49
CA ILE A 62 18.71 -12.81 -0.55
C ILE A 62 19.82 -12.42 -1.51
N ARG A 63 21.03 -12.36 -0.98
CA ARG A 63 22.25 -12.00 -1.70
C ARG A 63 23.14 -13.22 -1.81
N ASP A 64 23.27 -13.74 -3.03
CA ASP A 64 24.33 -14.67 -3.43
C ASP A 64 25.02 -14.16 -4.71
N SER A 65 25.38 -15.05 -5.64
CA SER A 65 25.66 -14.72 -7.04
C SER A 65 24.54 -13.97 -7.78
N ILE A 66 23.29 -14.10 -7.32
CA ILE A 66 22.09 -13.40 -7.76
C ILE A 66 21.52 -12.61 -6.59
N PHE A 67 20.80 -11.54 -6.93
CA PHE A 67 19.99 -10.79 -5.99
C PHE A 67 18.53 -11.21 -6.16
N LEU A 68 17.93 -11.72 -5.08
CA LEU A 68 16.53 -12.16 -5.06
C LEU A 68 15.82 -11.53 -3.88
N GLU A 69 14.61 -11.08 -4.09
CA GLU A 69 13.72 -10.53 -3.08
C GLU A 69 12.40 -11.28 -3.11
N LEU A 70 11.87 -11.60 -1.93
CA LEU A 70 10.60 -12.28 -1.76
C LEU A 70 9.70 -11.48 -0.82
N LEU A 71 8.51 -11.14 -1.28
CA LEU A 71 7.44 -10.63 -0.43
C LEU A 71 6.63 -11.82 0.09
N VAL A 72 6.50 -11.90 1.42
CA VAL A 72 5.85 -13.00 2.13
C VAL A 72 4.73 -12.45 2.99
N TYR A 73 3.53 -13.02 2.89
CA TYR A 73 2.38 -12.75 3.74
C TYR A 73 1.93 -14.00 4.49
N ASN A 74 1.97 -13.99 5.82
CA ASN A 74 1.55 -15.12 6.67
C ASN A 74 2.17 -16.46 6.23
N GLY A 75 3.48 -16.45 5.95
CA GLY A 75 4.21 -17.62 5.48
C GLY A 75 4.03 -17.94 3.99
N VAL A 76 3.22 -17.20 3.24
CA VAL A 76 3.00 -17.40 1.80
C VAL A 76 3.82 -16.41 0.99
N ILE A 77 4.59 -16.87 0.00
CA ILE A 77 5.27 -16.00 -0.97
C ILE A 77 4.23 -15.41 -1.93
N THR A 78 4.10 -14.09 -1.93
CA THR A 78 3.10 -13.38 -2.75
C THR A 78 3.71 -12.57 -3.90
N ASN A 79 4.98 -12.16 -3.79
CA ASN A 79 5.67 -11.43 -4.85
C ASN A 79 7.20 -11.68 -4.83
N ILE A 80 7.89 -11.44 -5.95
CA ILE A 80 9.32 -11.70 -6.14
C ILE A 80 9.97 -10.59 -7.00
N GLY A 81 11.21 -10.19 -6.71
CA GLY A 81 12.00 -9.24 -7.52
C GLY A 81 13.52 -9.39 -7.32
N PRO A 82 14.39 -8.66 -8.02
CA PRO A 82 14.39 -8.41 -9.45
C PRO A 82 15.23 -9.47 -10.20
N GLY A 83 14.60 -10.21 -11.09
CA GLY A 83 15.27 -10.83 -12.23
C GLY A 83 14.52 -10.41 -13.47
N LYS A 84 15.22 -9.98 -14.53
CA LYS A 84 14.70 -9.81 -15.90
C LYS A 84 14.21 -11.13 -16.50
N LEU A 85 13.41 -11.87 -15.75
CA LEU A 85 12.79 -13.08 -16.18
C LEU A 85 11.33 -12.71 -16.31
N GLU A 86 10.82 -12.85 -17.53
CA GLU A 86 9.41 -13.14 -17.72
C GLU A 86 9.17 -14.48 -17.00
N ILE A 87 9.04 -14.42 -15.68
CA ILE A 87 8.65 -15.55 -14.83
C ILE A 87 7.22 -15.80 -15.26
N ASN A 88 7.02 -16.76 -16.16
CA ASN A 88 5.74 -16.99 -16.79
C ASN A 88 4.92 -18.02 -16.00
N GLU A 89 5.55 -18.81 -15.11
CA GLU A 89 4.85 -19.85 -14.36
C GLU A 89 5.44 -20.13 -12.96
N LYS A 90 4.65 -20.77 -12.08
CA LYS A 90 5.06 -21.25 -10.74
C LYS A 90 6.35 -22.07 -10.76
N GLU A 91 6.64 -22.75 -11.86
CA GLU A 91 7.83 -23.59 -12.01
C GLU A 91 9.11 -22.75 -12.15
N ASP A 92 9.04 -21.55 -12.75
CA ASP A 92 10.17 -20.64 -12.85
C ASP A 92 10.62 -20.17 -11.47
N VAL A 93 9.68 -19.84 -10.59
CA VAL A 93 9.98 -19.47 -9.20
C VAL A 93 10.65 -20.61 -8.46
N LYS A 94 10.15 -21.85 -8.59
CA LYS A 94 10.82 -23.00 -7.97
C LYS A 94 12.24 -23.15 -8.49
N ASN A 95 12.44 -23.04 -9.80
CA ASN A 95 13.76 -23.18 -10.41
C ASN A 95 14.71 -22.07 -9.94
N MET A 96 14.22 -20.85 -9.75
CA MET A 96 15.00 -19.77 -9.14
C MET A 96 15.39 -20.11 -7.70
N LEU A 97 14.46 -20.59 -6.87
CA LEU A 97 14.78 -20.99 -5.50
C LEU A 97 15.74 -22.17 -5.44
N ARG A 98 15.68 -23.11 -6.40
CA ARG A 98 16.65 -24.20 -6.56
C ARG A 98 18.04 -23.69 -6.97
N SER A 99 18.10 -22.56 -7.66
CA SER A 99 19.35 -21.95 -8.15
C SER A 99 20.09 -21.12 -7.11
N LEU A 100 19.49 -20.91 -5.93
CA LEU A 100 20.14 -20.20 -4.83
C LEU A 100 21.45 -20.90 -4.46
N ASN A 101 22.53 -20.12 -4.47
CA ASN A 101 23.86 -20.62 -4.21
C ASN A 101 24.17 -20.61 -2.71
N ASN A 102 24.99 -21.57 -2.30
CA ASN A 102 25.51 -21.63 -0.93
C ASN A 102 26.98 -21.17 -0.91
N PRO A 103 27.38 -20.31 0.04
CA PRO A 103 26.54 -19.64 1.03
C PRO A 103 25.84 -18.39 0.45
N CYS A 104 24.77 -17.94 1.10
CA CYS A 104 24.10 -16.67 0.81
C CYS A 104 23.93 -15.83 2.08
N ILE A 105 23.61 -14.55 1.89
CA ILE A 105 23.20 -13.62 2.94
C ILE A 105 21.70 -13.39 2.81
N ILE A 106 20.95 -13.60 3.90
CA ILE A 106 19.51 -13.34 3.97
C ILE A 106 19.31 -12.15 4.90
N THR A 107 18.72 -11.09 4.35
CA THR A 107 18.31 -9.90 5.08
C THR A 107 16.79 -9.87 5.16
N VAL A 108 16.23 -9.66 6.35
CA VAL A 108 14.78 -9.72 6.58
C VAL A 108 14.26 -8.39 7.06
N TYR A 109 13.20 -7.93 6.40
CA TYR A 109 12.45 -6.73 6.78
C TYR A 109 11.02 -7.10 7.13
N ARG A 110 10.49 -6.48 8.18
CA ARG A 110 9.05 -6.46 8.44
C ARG A 110 8.43 -5.31 7.68
N VAL A 111 7.36 -5.60 6.94
CA VAL A 111 6.58 -4.58 6.24
C VAL A 111 5.45 -4.11 7.15
N LYS A 112 5.44 -2.81 7.44
CA LYS A 112 4.36 -2.12 8.15
C LYS A 112 3.25 -1.74 7.17
N GLN A 113 2.09 -1.34 7.71
CA GLN A 113 0.97 -0.88 6.90
C GLN A 113 1.38 0.36 6.07
N PRO A 114 1.09 0.39 4.76
CA PRO A 114 1.49 1.47 3.85
C PRO A 114 1.16 2.87 4.35
N THR A 115 -0.02 3.05 4.95
CA THR A 115 -0.49 4.38 5.34
C THR A 115 -0.10 4.81 6.75
N TYR A 116 0.55 3.95 7.54
CA TYR A 116 0.79 4.20 8.97
C TYR A 116 1.51 5.52 9.25
N ARG A 117 2.60 5.80 8.53
CA ARG A 117 3.34 7.08 8.66
C ARG A 117 2.55 8.30 8.21
N PHE A 118 1.61 8.12 7.28
CA PHE A 118 0.83 9.21 6.70
C PHE A 118 -0.32 9.62 7.62
N ILE A 119 -0.99 8.66 8.27
CA ILE A 119 -2.08 8.96 9.21
C ILE A 119 -1.61 9.99 10.24
N ASN A 120 -0.47 9.75 10.91
CA ASN A 120 0.05 10.65 11.94
C ASN A 120 0.44 12.04 11.38
N LYS A 121 0.91 12.11 10.13
CA LYS A 121 1.29 13.37 9.48
C LYS A 121 0.07 14.25 9.19
N TYR A 122 -1.06 13.64 8.84
CA TYR A 122 -2.24 14.35 8.31
C TYR A 122 -3.41 14.44 9.29
N LEU A 123 -3.21 14.12 10.56
CA LEU A 123 -4.18 14.50 11.59
C LEU A 123 -4.12 16.01 11.80
N CYS A 124 -5.26 16.67 11.62
CA CYS A 124 -5.39 18.12 11.74
C CYS A 124 -5.87 18.53 13.15
N GLY A 125 -6.22 17.58 14.02
CA GLY A 125 -6.70 17.83 15.37
C GLY A 125 -8.13 18.37 15.41
N ILE A 126 -8.92 18.05 14.39
CA ILE A 126 -10.37 18.27 14.33
C ILE A 126 -11.00 16.88 14.26
N LYS A 127 -11.65 16.43 15.34
CA LYS A 127 -12.03 15.02 15.52
C LYS A 127 -12.78 14.42 14.33
N ILE A 128 -13.70 15.17 13.73
CA ILE A 128 -14.48 14.68 12.59
C ILE A 128 -13.63 14.53 11.32
N MET A 129 -12.70 15.46 11.05
CA MET A 129 -11.79 15.37 9.90
C MET A 129 -10.76 14.27 10.10
N ASP A 130 -10.17 14.18 11.30
CA ASP A 130 -9.21 13.15 11.66
C ASP A 130 -9.80 11.75 11.49
N GLN A 131 -11.06 11.56 11.90
CA GLN A 131 -11.77 10.29 11.70
C GLN A 131 -11.98 9.95 10.22
N LEU A 132 -12.28 10.94 9.37
CA LEU A 132 -12.43 10.74 7.92
C LEU A 132 -11.09 10.38 7.27
N HIS A 133 -9.99 11.03 7.65
CA HIS A 133 -8.66 10.67 7.19
C HIS A 133 -8.31 9.23 7.57
N ILE A 134 -8.49 8.85 8.83
CA ILE A 134 -8.23 7.49 9.32
C ILE A 134 -9.02 6.45 8.52
N GLU A 135 -10.31 6.71 8.26
CA GLU A 135 -11.15 5.80 7.47
C GLU A 135 -10.69 5.71 6.00
N MET A 136 -10.38 6.83 5.36
CA MET A 136 -9.87 6.87 3.98
C MET A 136 -8.54 6.12 3.86
N PHE A 137 -7.59 6.38 4.75
CA PHE A 137 -6.29 5.68 4.80
C PHE A 137 -6.47 4.18 5.04
N GLY A 138 -7.37 3.79 5.95
CA GLY A 138 -7.70 2.38 6.17
C GLY A 138 -8.27 1.68 4.93
N LEU A 139 -9.09 2.39 4.14
CA LEU A 139 -9.60 1.86 2.86
C LEU A 139 -8.50 1.69 1.81
N MET A 140 -7.54 2.61 1.76
CA MET A 140 -6.35 2.48 0.90
C MET A 140 -5.45 1.33 1.34
N ASP A 141 -5.20 1.18 2.64
CA ASP A 141 -4.45 0.05 3.18
C ASP A 141 -5.12 -1.27 2.82
N ASN A 142 -6.45 -1.37 2.94
CA ASN A 142 -7.16 -2.58 2.53
C ASN A 142 -6.96 -2.90 1.04
N LEU A 143 -6.94 -1.89 0.17
CA LEU A 143 -6.68 -2.06 -1.25
C LEU A 143 -5.26 -2.57 -1.50
N ILE A 144 -4.24 -1.93 -0.90
CA ILE A 144 -2.84 -2.34 -1.04
C ILE A 144 -2.60 -3.73 -0.43
N LEU A 145 -3.21 -4.03 0.70
CA LEU A 145 -3.14 -5.35 1.33
C LEU A 145 -3.82 -6.41 0.47
N ALA A 146 -4.93 -6.12 -0.19
CA ALA A 146 -5.54 -7.06 -1.13
C ALA A 146 -4.61 -7.35 -2.33
N ILE A 147 -3.90 -6.34 -2.83
CA ILE A 147 -2.83 -6.49 -3.85
C ILE A 147 -1.69 -7.35 -3.32
N ILE A 148 -1.24 -7.15 -2.07
CA ILE A 148 -0.16 -7.96 -1.47
C ILE A 148 -0.59 -9.41 -1.26
N ARG A 149 -1.86 -9.64 -0.90
CA ARG A 149 -2.42 -10.96 -0.55
C ARG A 149 -2.88 -11.76 -1.76
N GLY A 150 -3.09 -11.10 -2.89
CA GLY A 150 -3.60 -11.73 -4.11
C GLY A 150 -5.10 -11.88 -4.12
N ASP A 151 -5.78 -11.14 -3.24
CA ASP A 151 -7.23 -11.05 -3.21
C ASP A 151 -7.73 -10.08 -4.28
N LEU A 152 -7.38 -10.38 -5.54
CA LEU A 152 -7.68 -9.52 -6.68
C LEU A 152 -9.18 -9.43 -6.97
N LYS A 153 -9.93 -10.46 -6.56
CA LYS A 153 -11.40 -10.53 -6.71
C LYS A 153 -12.11 -9.42 -5.94
N ASN A 154 -11.55 -8.99 -4.80
CA ASN A 154 -12.14 -7.95 -3.97
C ASN A 154 -11.70 -6.53 -4.33
N LEU A 155 -10.71 -6.35 -5.21
CA LEU A 155 -10.15 -5.02 -5.52
C LEU A 155 -11.19 -4.03 -6.06
N LYS A 156 -12.08 -4.48 -6.96
CA LYS A 156 -13.17 -3.64 -7.46
C LYS A 156 -14.03 -3.09 -6.32
N ASN A 157 -14.45 -3.97 -5.39
CA ASN A 157 -15.29 -3.59 -4.26
C ASN A 157 -14.56 -2.66 -3.28
N LEU A 158 -13.27 -2.89 -3.05
CA LEU A 158 -12.45 -2.02 -2.19
C LEU A 158 -12.25 -0.64 -2.82
N ALA A 159 -11.99 -0.57 -4.12
CA ALA A 159 -11.86 0.69 -4.85
C ALA A 159 -13.19 1.46 -4.90
N GLU A 160 -14.33 0.77 -5.05
CA GLU A 160 -15.65 1.39 -4.92
C GLU A 160 -15.85 2.01 -3.54
N LYS A 161 -15.58 1.25 -2.47
CA LYS A 161 -15.72 1.75 -1.10
C LYS A 161 -14.84 2.96 -0.83
N LEU A 162 -13.60 2.97 -1.34
CA LEU A 162 -12.70 4.12 -1.26
C LEU A 162 -13.30 5.33 -1.96
N TYR A 163 -13.79 5.17 -3.19
CA TYR A 163 -14.44 6.24 -3.95
C TYR A 163 -15.66 6.79 -3.21
N GLU A 164 -16.59 5.92 -2.81
CA GLU A 164 -17.83 6.33 -2.15
C GLU A 164 -17.58 7.01 -0.80
N HIS A 165 -16.67 6.48 0.00
CA HIS A 165 -16.28 7.12 1.26
C HIS A 165 -15.70 8.51 1.02
N THR A 166 -14.76 8.63 0.09
CA THR A 166 -14.07 9.89 -0.20
C THR A 166 -15.05 10.95 -0.71
N GLU A 167 -15.88 10.62 -1.71
CA GLU A 167 -16.83 11.55 -2.32
C GLU A 167 -17.98 11.90 -1.37
N LYS A 168 -18.67 10.87 -0.85
CA LYS A 168 -19.98 11.05 -0.21
C LYS A 168 -19.85 11.36 1.28
N LYS A 169 -18.71 11.04 1.90
CA LYS A 169 -18.49 11.24 3.34
C LYS A 169 -17.39 12.25 3.60
N HIS A 170 -16.16 12.01 3.15
CA HIS A 170 -15.02 12.88 3.49
C HIS A 170 -15.20 14.29 2.91
N PHE A 171 -15.15 14.43 1.58
CA PHE A 171 -15.24 15.73 0.92
C PHE A 171 -16.56 16.42 1.21
N LYS A 172 -17.67 15.69 1.17
CA LYS A 172 -18.98 16.26 1.48
C LYS A 172 -19.03 16.90 2.88
N THR A 173 -18.44 16.24 3.89
CA THR A 173 -18.41 16.78 5.26
C THR A 173 -17.56 18.05 5.35
N GLU A 174 -16.40 18.07 4.72
CA GLU A 174 -15.53 19.26 4.71
C GLU A 174 -16.18 20.43 3.97
N GLU A 175 -16.80 20.17 2.83
CA GLU A 175 -17.55 21.17 2.07
C GLU A 175 -18.69 21.76 2.89
N ASP A 176 -19.46 20.92 3.56
CA ASP A 176 -20.54 21.37 4.43
C ASP A 176 -20.01 22.19 5.62
N LEU A 177 -18.88 21.78 6.23
CA LEU A 177 -18.20 22.58 7.26
C LEU A 177 -17.75 23.93 6.73
N MET A 178 -17.15 23.99 5.53
CA MET A 178 -16.71 25.23 4.90
C MET A 178 -17.88 26.19 4.64
N LEU A 179 -19.06 25.67 4.27
CA LEU A 179 -20.27 26.47 4.07
C LEU A 179 -20.87 26.97 5.39
N GLN A 180 -21.03 26.07 6.37
CA GLN A 180 -21.63 26.37 7.68
C GLN A 180 -20.83 27.43 8.44
N THR A 181 -19.51 27.33 8.37
CA THR A 181 -18.58 28.22 9.08
C THR A 181 -18.25 29.48 8.28
N LYS A 182 -18.87 29.67 7.10
CA LYS A 182 -18.63 30.78 6.17
C LYS A 182 -17.17 30.87 5.69
N TYR A 183 -16.41 29.78 5.75
CA TYR A 183 -15.05 29.71 5.19
C TYR A 183 -15.04 30.10 3.72
N ASN A 184 -16.04 29.65 2.95
CA ASN A 184 -16.22 30.01 1.54
C ASN A 184 -16.39 31.53 1.28
N LYS A 185 -16.77 32.31 2.31
CA LYS A 185 -16.89 33.78 2.24
C LYS A 185 -15.62 34.48 2.69
N HIS A 186 -15.00 34.01 3.77
CA HIS A 186 -13.81 34.61 4.36
C HIS A 186 -12.51 34.26 3.60
N TYR A 187 -12.47 33.05 3.02
CA TYR A 187 -11.32 32.46 2.33
C TYR A 187 -11.74 31.92 0.95
N LYS A 188 -12.31 32.80 0.12
CA LYS A 188 -12.94 32.41 -1.15
C LYS A 188 -11.99 31.71 -2.12
N GLU A 189 -10.74 32.14 -2.21
CA GLU A 189 -9.77 31.53 -3.13
C GLU A 189 -9.26 30.19 -2.59
N ASP A 190 -8.95 30.08 -1.30
CA ASP A 190 -8.59 28.79 -0.69
C ASP A 190 -9.75 27.79 -0.81
N TYR A 191 -11.00 28.22 -0.61
CA TYR A 191 -12.18 27.38 -0.82
C TYR A 191 -12.24 26.83 -2.26
N LYS A 192 -12.06 27.67 -3.28
CA LYS A 192 -12.07 27.20 -4.69
C LYS A 192 -10.95 26.20 -4.97
N ILE A 193 -9.76 26.43 -4.43
CA ILE A 193 -8.60 25.54 -4.57
C ILE A 193 -8.92 24.19 -3.91
N HIS A 194 -9.46 24.21 -2.68
CA HIS A 194 -9.88 23.02 -1.93
C HIS A 194 -10.85 22.16 -2.75
N ILE A 195 -11.93 22.76 -3.27
CA ILE A 195 -12.90 22.07 -4.13
C ILE A 195 -12.29 21.53 -5.43
N THR A 196 -11.30 22.23 -5.99
CA THR A 196 -10.61 21.77 -7.20
C THR A 196 -9.78 20.53 -6.89
N TRP A 197 -9.07 20.52 -5.77
CA TRP A 197 -8.32 19.36 -5.32
C TRP A 197 -9.21 18.16 -4.99
N HIS A 198 -10.39 18.35 -4.39
CA HIS A 198 -11.39 17.28 -4.25
C HIS A 198 -11.68 16.61 -5.60
N LYS A 199 -11.98 17.43 -6.62
CA LYS A 199 -12.32 16.93 -7.96
C LYS A 199 -11.16 16.18 -8.61
N ASP A 200 -9.95 16.71 -8.50
CA ASP A 200 -8.78 16.08 -9.09
C ASP A 200 -8.44 14.76 -8.39
N PHE A 201 -8.64 14.66 -7.08
CA PHE A 201 -8.49 13.41 -6.35
C PHE A 201 -9.52 12.36 -6.74
N LEU A 202 -10.79 12.75 -6.85
CA LEU A 202 -11.84 11.82 -7.28
C LEU A 202 -11.58 11.27 -8.68
N LYS A 203 -10.97 12.05 -9.59
CA LYS A 203 -10.52 11.53 -10.89
C LYS A 203 -9.50 10.42 -10.71
N ILE A 204 -8.51 10.59 -9.82
CA ILE A 204 -7.48 9.58 -9.57
C ILE A 204 -8.11 8.31 -8.97
N ILE A 205 -8.97 8.44 -7.95
CA ILE A 205 -9.66 7.27 -7.38
C ILE A 205 -10.59 6.60 -8.40
N SER A 206 -11.25 7.38 -9.26
CA SER A 206 -12.06 6.83 -10.35
C SER A 206 -11.21 6.01 -11.33
N GLU A 207 -9.99 6.45 -11.65
CA GLU A 207 -9.06 5.66 -12.46
C GLU A 207 -8.55 4.41 -11.71
N ILE A 208 -8.32 4.48 -10.40
CA ILE A 208 -8.02 3.29 -9.57
C ILE A 208 -9.15 2.26 -9.69
N LYS A 209 -10.40 2.70 -9.51
CA LYS A 209 -11.59 1.84 -9.63
C LYS A 209 -11.67 1.20 -11.02
N LYS A 210 -11.53 2.00 -12.08
CA LYS A 210 -11.57 1.53 -13.47
C LYS A 210 -10.43 0.55 -13.78
N ASN A 211 -9.23 0.79 -13.26
CA ASN A 211 -8.08 -0.10 -13.44
C ASN A 211 -8.27 -1.42 -12.66
N ALA A 212 -8.87 -1.37 -11.47
CA ALA A 212 -9.27 -2.57 -10.73
C ALA A 212 -10.30 -3.41 -11.51
N GLU A 213 -11.28 -2.76 -12.16
CA GLU A 213 -12.27 -3.45 -13.01
C GLU A 213 -11.65 -4.10 -14.25
N LYS A 214 -10.71 -3.39 -14.88
CA LYS A 214 -9.98 -3.87 -16.07
C LYS A 214 -8.87 -4.87 -15.74
N LYS A 215 -8.56 -5.08 -14.45
CA LYS A 215 -7.41 -5.86 -13.98
C LYS A 215 -6.07 -5.29 -14.46
N ASP A 216 -5.99 -3.98 -14.66
CA ASP A 216 -4.75 -3.27 -14.98
C ASP A 216 -4.05 -2.85 -13.68
N TYR A 217 -3.36 -3.80 -13.06
CA TYR A 217 -2.77 -3.62 -11.74
C TYR A 217 -1.53 -2.71 -11.73
N ILE A 218 -0.84 -2.61 -12.87
CA ILE A 218 0.30 -1.69 -13.02
C ILE A 218 -0.20 -0.25 -12.94
N SER A 219 -1.17 0.11 -13.79
CA SER A 219 -1.74 1.46 -13.77
C SER A 219 -2.47 1.76 -12.45
N LEU A 220 -3.06 0.73 -11.80
CA LEU A 220 -3.66 0.87 -10.47
C LEU A 220 -2.60 1.30 -9.44
N LEU A 221 -1.45 0.63 -9.39
CA LEU A 221 -0.37 0.96 -8.46
C LEU A 221 0.26 2.32 -8.73
N GLU A 222 0.40 2.69 -10.01
CA GLU A 222 0.88 4.03 -10.39
C GLU A 222 -0.07 5.12 -9.89
N ASN A 223 -1.39 4.92 -10.02
CA ASN A 223 -2.37 5.85 -9.48
C ASN A 223 -2.32 5.92 -7.94
N LEU A 224 -2.10 4.80 -7.25
CA LEU A 224 -1.90 4.79 -5.80
C LEU A 224 -0.64 5.58 -5.42
N LEU A 225 0.49 5.35 -6.08
CA LEU A 225 1.73 6.11 -5.86
C LEU A 225 1.53 7.61 -6.10
N MET A 226 0.78 7.98 -7.15
CA MET A 226 0.45 9.37 -7.42
C MET A 226 -0.33 10.02 -6.27
N ILE A 227 -1.26 9.29 -5.62
CA ILE A 227 -1.94 9.78 -4.41
C ILE A 227 -0.92 10.08 -3.31
N PHE A 228 -0.03 9.13 -2.99
CA PHE A 228 0.94 9.29 -1.90
C PHE A 228 1.93 10.44 -2.14
N HIS A 229 2.39 10.61 -3.38
CA HIS A 229 3.43 11.60 -3.71
C HIS A 229 2.90 12.97 -4.12
N THR A 230 1.70 13.04 -4.69
CA THR A 230 1.17 14.30 -5.24
C THR A 230 0.05 14.86 -4.40
N TYR A 231 -0.87 13.99 -3.96
CA TYR A 231 -2.08 14.45 -3.31
C TYR A 231 -1.87 14.71 -1.83
N PHE A 232 -1.31 13.76 -1.10
CA PHE A 232 -1.22 13.90 0.36
C PHE A 232 -0.38 15.09 0.81
N ASP A 233 0.79 15.30 0.20
CA ASP A 233 1.67 16.42 0.57
C ASP A 233 1.07 17.80 0.19
N LYS A 234 0.20 17.89 -0.83
CA LYS A 234 -0.38 19.17 -1.25
C LYS A 234 -1.75 19.43 -0.65
N TYR A 235 -2.62 18.44 -0.67
CA TYR A 235 -4.01 18.59 -0.28
C TYR A 235 -4.18 18.50 1.24
N LEU A 236 -3.77 17.38 1.85
CA LEU A 236 -3.98 17.16 3.29
C LEU A 236 -3.11 18.11 4.13
N GLU A 237 -1.88 18.38 3.68
CA GLU A 237 -0.97 19.26 4.41
C GLU A 237 -1.31 20.75 4.26
N GLU A 238 -1.84 21.19 3.12
CA GLU A 238 -2.08 22.62 2.88
C GLU A 238 -3.57 23.02 3.01
N ALA A 239 -4.49 22.33 2.35
CA ALA A 239 -5.91 22.73 2.34
C ALA A 239 -6.59 22.36 3.66
N ASP A 240 -6.54 21.09 4.05
CA ASP A 240 -7.23 20.61 5.25
C ASP A 240 -6.63 21.22 6.51
N ALA A 241 -5.31 21.42 6.55
CA ALA A 241 -4.65 22.11 7.65
C ALA A 241 -5.09 23.58 7.77
N LYS A 242 -5.26 24.31 6.65
CA LYS A 242 -5.80 25.68 6.67
C LYS A 242 -7.24 25.72 7.15
N LEU A 243 -8.08 24.81 6.64
CA LEU A 243 -9.46 24.67 7.10
C LEU A 243 -9.49 24.38 8.60
N ALA A 244 -8.74 23.39 9.07
CA ALA A 244 -8.66 23.04 10.48
C ALA A 244 -8.19 24.21 11.36
N LYS A 245 -7.19 24.97 10.91
CA LYS A 245 -6.74 26.18 11.63
C LYS A 245 -7.86 27.21 11.76
N TYR A 246 -8.62 27.43 10.69
CA TYR A 246 -9.79 28.31 10.74
C TYR A 246 -10.86 27.77 11.69
N LEU A 247 -11.21 26.48 11.61
CA LEU A 247 -12.21 25.86 12.48
C LEU A 247 -11.82 25.96 13.96
N LYS A 248 -10.55 25.74 14.30
CA LYS A 248 -10.04 25.93 15.67
C LYS A 248 -10.17 27.36 16.16
N SER A 249 -9.96 28.35 15.28
CA SER A 249 -10.10 29.78 15.64
C SER A 249 -11.53 30.18 16.01
N LEU A 250 -12.54 29.39 15.60
CA LEU A 250 -13.95 29.60 15.95
C LEU A 250 -14.29 29.08 17.36
N GLY A 251 -13.36 28.42 18.06
CA GLY A 251 -13.45 28.09 19.48
C GLY A 251 -14.42 26.97 19.88
N ASN A 252 -15.15 26.35 18.94
CA ASN A 252 -16.26 25.43 19.23
C ASN A 252 -16.22 24.08 18.47
N ILE A 253 -15.08 23.71 17.88
CA ILE A 253 -14.96 22.48 17.11
C ILE A 253 -13.69 21.76 17.56
N SER A 254 -13.81 20.96 18.62
CA SER A 254 -12.78 20.03 19.13
C SER A 254 -13.34 18.62 19.16
#